data_AF-A0A353Y8M2-F1
#
_entry.id   AF-A0A353Y8M2-F1
#
_cell.length_a   1.000
_cell.length_b   1.000
_cell.length_c   1.000
_cell.angle_alpha   90.00
_cell.angle_beta   90.00
_cell.angle_gamma   90.00
#
_symmetry.space_group_name_H-M   'P 1'
#
loop_
_entity.id
_entity.type
_entity.pdbx_description
1 polymer ?
#
loop_
_entity_poly.entity_id
_entity_poly.type
_entity_poly.pdbx_seq_one_letter_code
_entity_poly.pdbx_strand_id
1 'polypeptide(L)'
;MLKVEGLHAFYGKSHVLHGVHFEVHAGEIVALLGRNGSGRSTTAKAVMGMVDCAGSVRWKGEELQGRKAFEIAHRGIGYVPENRDIFPKLTVHQNLMLGEKGRGQQSRWSFDDMYQMFPRLKERQHTEAGVMSGG
;
A
#
# COMPACT_ATOMS: atom_id res chain seq x y z
N MET A 1 -9.48 -5.08 10.68
CA MET A 1 -8.68 -4.43 11.74
C MET A 1 -7.22 -4.76 11.48
N LEU A 2 -6.37 -3.75 11.45
CA LEU A 2 -4.92 -3.88 11.51
C LEU A 2 -4.49 -3.65 12.96
N LYS A 3 -3.60 -4.47 13.49
CA LYS A 3 -3.06 -4.34 14.84
C LYS A 3 -1.55 -4.52 14.79
N VAL A 4 -0.83 -3.54 15.33
CA VAL A 4 0.63 -3.49 15.37
C VAL A 4 1.06 -3.43 16.83
N GLU A 5 1.91 -4.35 17.24
CA GLU A 5 2.39 -4.44 18.63
C GLU A 5 3.89 -4.69 18.69
N GLY A 6 4.59 -3.81 19.39
CA GLY A 6 6.02 -3.93 19.65
C GLY A 6 6.81 -3.95 18.35
N LEU A 7 6.38 -3.18 17.34
CA LEU A 7 6.99 -3.24 16.02
C LEU A 7 8.35 -2.55 16.03
N HIS A 8 9.37 -3.34 15.76
CA HIS A 8 10.74 -2.92 15.51
C HIS A 8 11.08 -3.13 14.03
N ALA A 9 11.89 -2.25 13.45
CA ALA A 9 12.32 -2.40 12.05
C ALA A 9 13.76 -1.94 11.85
N PHE A 10 14.46 -2.63 10.96
CA PHE A 10 15.89 -2.51 10.78
C PHE A 10 16.28 -2.38 9.31
N TYR A 11 17.31 -1.57 9.05
CA TYR A 11 18.03 -1.54 7.78
C TYR A 11 19.50 -1.86 8.06
N GLY A 12 19.88 -3.12 7.86
CA GLY A 12 21.18 -3.61 8.31
C GLY A 12 21.34 -3.40 9.82
N LYS A 13 22.34 -2.61 10.24
CA LYS A 13 22.59 -2.30 11.65
C LYS A 13 21.74 -1.14 12.20
N SER A 14 21.02 -0.43 11.34
CA SER A 14 20.23 0.75 11.74
C SER A 14 18.87 0.32 12.27
N HIS A 15 18.60 0.58 13.55
CA HIS A 15 17.29 0.39 14.18
C HIS A 15 16.45 1.66 13.98
N VAL A 16 15.33 1.56 13.24
CA VAL A 16 14.53 2.73 12.82
C VAL A 16 13.20 2.84 13.56
N LEU A 17 12.49 1.72 13.75
CA LEU A 17 11.27 1.70 14.56
C LEU A 17 11.58 1.07 15.91
N HIS A 18 11.18 1.72 17.00
CA HIS A 18 11.52 1.31 18.36
C HIS A 18 10.24 0.95 19.13
N GLY A 19 9.72 -0.26 18.92
CA GLY A 19 8.57 -0.77 19.66
C GLY A 19 7.29 0.04 19.43
N VAL A 20 6.88 0.16 18.15
CA VAL A 20 5.69 0.92 17.77
C VAL A 20 4.41 0.08 18.03
N HIS A 21 3.38 0.72 18.57
CA HIS A 21 2.08 0.11 18.85
C HIS A 21 0.95 0.99 18.31
N PHE A 22 0.03 0.40 17.53
CA PHE A 22 -1.22 1.06 17.13
C PHE A 22 -2.22 0.06 16.56
N GLU A 23 -3.48 0.49 16.46
CA GLU A 23 -4.55 -0.27 15.83
C GLU A 23 -5.24 0.61 14.78
N VAL A 24 -5.82 -0.03 13.76
CA VAL A 24 -6.70 0.61 12.77
C VAL A 24 -7.94 -0.26 12.62
N HIS A 25 -9.08 0.27 13.04
CA HIS A 25 -10.36 -0.40 12.98
C HIS A 25 -10.97 -0.38 11.57
N ALA A 26 -12.01 -1.17 11.34
CA ALA A 26 -12.67 -1.21 10.05
C ALA A 26 -13.40 0.12 9.78
N GLY A 27 -13.15 0.72 8.59
CA GLY A 27 -13.73 2.01 8.22
C GLY A 27 -13.01 3.22 8.83
N GLU A 28 -11.97 3.01 9.62
CA GLU A 28 -11.19 4.08 10.23
C GLU A 28 -10.14 4.63 9.26
N ILE A 29 -9.92 5.95 9.32
CA ILE A 29 -8.84 6.65 8.63
C ILE A 29 -7.85 7.13 9.70
N VAL A 30 -6.61 6.65 9.63
CA VAL A 30 -5.54 7.01 10.55
C VAL A 30 -4.42 7.71 9.80
N ALA A 31 -3.95 8.84 10.34
CA ALA A 31 -2.80 9.56 9.82
C ALA A 31 -1.59 9.41 10.76
N LEU A 32 -0.48 8.89 10.23
CA LEU A 32 0.79 8.80 10.95
C LEU A 32 1.66 10.03 10.63
N LEU A 33 1.81 10.92 11.61
CA LEU A 33 2.53 12.19 11.47
C LEU A 33 3.90 12.13 12.15
N GLY A 34 4.84 12.93 11.64
CA GLY A 34 6.20 12.99 12.16
C GLY A 34 7.15 13.71 11.22
N ARG A 35 8.32 14.08 11.74
CA ARG A 35 9.39 14.73 10.95
C ARG A 35 9.94 13.78 9.88
N ASN A 36 10.65 14.31 8.90
CA ASN A 36 11.40 13.46 7.97
C ASN A 36 12.40 12.60 8.76
N GLY A 37 12.45 11.31 8.44
CA GLY A 37 13.26 10.33 9.17
C GLY A 37 12.59 9.73 10.42
N SER A 38 11.37 10.14 10.80
CA SER A 38 10.69 9.59 11.99
C SER A 38 10.15 8.15 11.83
N GLY A 39 10.48 7.47 10.73
CA GLY A 39 10.07 6.08 10.48
C GLY A 39 8.71 5.88 9.80
N ARG A 40 7.99 6.94 9.38
CA ARG A 40 6.64 6.82 8.75
C ARG A 40 6.59 5.81 7.60
N SER A 41 7.43 6.00 6.59
CA SER A 41 7.50 5.10 5.44
C SER A 41 8.03 3.72 5.84
N THR A 42 8.88 3.65 6.86
CA THR A 42 9.37 2.38 7.43
C THR A 42 8.26 1.59 8.11
N THR A 43 7.33 2.25 8.81
CA THR A 43 6.14 1.61 9.40
C THR A 43 5.28 0.97 8.33
N ALA A 44 4.96 1.71 7.26
CA ALA A 44 4.17 1.16 6.14
C ALA A 44 4.89 -0.02 5.46
N LYS A 45 6.21 0.10 5.25
CA LYS A 45 7.02 -0.98 4.67
C LYS A 45 7.10 -2.21 5.57
N ALA A 46 7.17 -2.03 6.89
CA ALA A 46 7.20 -3.13 7.85
C ALA A 46 5.87 -3.89 7.90
N VAL A 47 4.74 -3.18 7.87
CA VAL A 47 3.41 -3.81 7.75
C VAL A 47 3.30 -4.67 6.48
N MET A 48 3.93 -4.23 5.40
CA MET A 48 3.97 -4.95 4.12
C MET A 48 5.09 -6.01 4.02
N GLY A 49 5.83 -6.29 5.09
CA GLY A 49 6.90 -7.29 5.08
C GLY A 49 8.05 -6.96 4.12
N MET A 50 8.28 -5.67 3.83
CA MET A 50 9.32 -5.20 2.90
C MET A 50 10.61 -4.78 3.59
N VAL A 51 10.65 -4.84 4.92
CA VAL A 51 11.83 -4.54 5.74
C VAL A 51 11.94 -5.59 6.83
N ASP A 52 13.16 -5.84 7.29
CA ASP A 52 13.37 -6.70 8.44
C ASP A 52 12.73 -6.08 9.68
N CYS A 53 11.93 -6.88 10.39
CA CYS A 53 11.14 -6.40 11.51
C CYS A 53 10.88 -7.47 12.57
N ALA A 54 10.79 -7.03 13.81
CA ALA A 54 10.40 -7.83 14.97
C ALA A 54 9.13 -7.25 15.60
N GLY A 55 8.43 -8.05 16.40
CA GLY A 55 7.10 -7.72 16.95
C GLY A 55 5.98 -8.44 16.18
N SER A 56 4.76 -7.93 16.30
CA SER A 56 3.57 -8.55 15.69
C SER A 56 2.81 -7.54 14.83
N VAL A 57 2.40 -7.98 13.64
CA VAL A 57 1.52 -7.23 12.74
C VAL A 57 0.39 -8.14 12.31
N ARG A 58 -0.81 -7.90 12.86
CA ARG A 58 -2.00 -8.73 12.59
C ARG A 58 -2.99 -8.00 11.70
N TRP A 59 -3.45 -8.67 10.65
CA TRP A 59 -4.53 -8.22 9.79
C TRP A 59 -5.72 -9.16 9.90
N LYS A 60 -6.85 -8.62 10.35
CA LYS A 60 -8.08 -9.40 10.59
C LYS A 60 -7.84 -10.62 11.49
N GLY A 61 -6.97 -10.47 12.49
CA GLY A 61 -6.61 -11.53 13.43
C GLY A 61 -5.48 -12.47 12.96
N GLU A 62 -5.05 -12.38 11.71
CA GLU A 62 -3.97 -13.22 11.17
C GLU A 62 -2.61 -12.53 11.22
N GLU A 63 -1.58 -13.25 11.66
CA GLU A 63 -0.21 -12.75 11.68
C GLU A 63 0.36 -12.60 10.26
N LEU A 64 1.02 -11.45 10.03
CA LEU A 64 1.68 -11.11 8.77
C LEU A 64 3.19 -11.24 8.83
N GLN A 65 3.80 -11.22 10.02
CA GLN A 65 5.25 -11.33 10.16
C GLN A 65 5.79 -12.59 9.46
N GLY A 66 6.90 -12.44 8.74
CA GLY A 66 7.54 -13.52 7.98
C GLY A 66 6.93 -13.81 6.61
N ARG A 67 5.80 -13.20 6.27
CA ARG A 67 5.18 -13.31 4.94
C ARG A 67 5.86 -12.41 3.93
N LYS A 68 5.84 -12.83 2.66
CA LYS A 68 6.31 -11.99 1.56
C LYS A 68 5.27 -10.92 1.22
N ALA A 69 5.72 -9.76 0.73
CA ALA A 69 4.86 -8.63 0.41
C ALA A 69 3.68 -8.98 -0.53
N PHE A 70 3.90 -9.85 -1.52
CA PHE A 70 2.81 -10.28 -2.41
C PHE A 70 1.76 -11.12 -1.66
N GLU A 71 2.14 -11.95 -0.68
CA GLU A 71 1.21 -12.74 0.12
C GLU A 71 0.34 -11.82 1.01
N ILE A 72 0.96 -10.77 1.56
CA ILE A 72 0.27 -9.74 2.34
C ILE A 72 -0.73 -8.97 1.46
N ALA A 73 -0.32 -8.60 0.23
CA ALA A 73 -1.21 -7.94 -0.73
C ALA A 73 -2.45 -8.79 -1.07
N HIS A 74 -2.28 -10.10 -1.27
CA HIS A 74 -3.39 -11.02 -1.55
C HIS A 74 -4.39 -11.15 -0.39
N ARG A 75 -3.99 -10.84 0.86
CA ARG A 75 -4.88 -10.75 2.04
C ARG A 75 -5.71 -9.46 2.07
N GLY A 76 -5.52 -8.58 1.09
CA GLY A 76 -6.32 -7.37 0.89
C GLY A 76 -5.74 -6.11 1.51
N ILE A 77 -4.42 -6.05 1.72
CA ILE A 77 -3.71 -4.82 2.10
C ILE A 77 -3.09 -4.22 0.84
N GLY A 78 -3.46 -2.98 0.52
CA GLY A 78 -2.82 -2.22 -0.56
C GLY A 78 -1.72 -1.32 -0.01
N TYR A 79 -0.63 -1.17 -0.75
CA TYR A 79 0.44 -0.24 -0.44
C TYR A 79 0.69 0.67 -1.64
N VAL A 80 0.50 1.97 -1.43
CA VAL A 80 0.82 3.00 -2.41
C VAL A 80 2.05 3.74 -1.88
N PRO A 81 3.22 3.56 -2.50
CA PRO A 81 4.43 4.20 -2.03
C PRO A 81 4.45 5.71 -2.35
N GLU A 82 5.39 6.43 -1.74
CA GLU A 82 5.60 7.86 -1.98
C GLU A 82 6.12 8.13 -3.41
N ASN A 83 6.96 7.24 -3.93
CA ASN A 83 7.40 7.27 -5.32
C ASN A 83 6.27 6.82 -6.25
N ARG A 84 6.26 7.40 -7.46
CA ARG A 84 5.25 7.15 -8.47
C ARG A 84 5.52 5.83 -9.20
N ASP A 85 5.20 4.71 -8.55
CA ASP A 85 5.43 3.35 -9.04
C ASP A 85 4.33 2.86 -10.00
N ILE A 86 4.03 3.68 -11.01
CA ILE A 86 3.22 3.27 -12.16
C ILE A 86 4.11 2.58 -13.21
N PHE A 87 3.49 1.91 -14.17
CA PHE A 87 4.17 1.41 -15.36
C PHE A 87 4.14 2.51 -16.44
N PRO A 88 5.23 3.28 -16.64
CA PRO A 88 5.18 4.53 -17.42
C PRO A 88 4.92 4.30 -18.91
N LYS A 89 5.33 3.14 -19.44
CA LYS A 89 5.13 2.74 -20.84
C LYS A 89 3.74 2.16 -21.13
N LEU A 90 2.94 1.93 -20.09
CA LEU A 90 1.57 1.49 -20.24
C LEU A 90 0.64 2.69 -20.20
N THR A 91 -0.51 2.60 -20.87
CA THR A 91 -1.52 3.63 -20.80
C THR A 91 -2.12 3.73 -19.39
N VAL A 92 -2.79 4.84 -19.08
CA VAL A 92 -3.55 5.00 -17.84
C VAL A 92 -4.54 3.84 -17.65
N HIS A 93 -5.28 3.47 -18.69
CA HIS A 93 -6.22 2.35 -18.63
C HIS A 93 -5.52 1.01 -18.33
N GLN A 94 -4.39 0.73 -19.00
CA GLN A 94 -3.63 -0.49 -18.76
C GLN A 94 -3.07 -0.56 -17.33
N ASN A 95 -2.63 0.56 -16.75
CA ASN A 95 -2.22 0.60 -15.35
C ASN A 95 -3.38 0.25 -14.41
N LEU A 96 -4.58 0.78 -14.66
CA LEU A 96 -5.77 0.44 -13.88
C LEU A 96 -6.13 -1.05 -14.01
N MET A 97 -6.01 -1.62 -15.21
CA MET A 97 -6.24 -3.06 -15.44
C MET A 97 -5.33 -3.95 -14.59
N LEU A 98 -4.09 -3.54 -14.31
CA LEU A 98 -3.18 -4.30 -13.45
C LEU A 98 -3.63 -4.36 -11.99
N GLY A 99 -4.42 -3.38 -11.54
CA GLY A 99 -5.01 -3.34 -10.20
C GLY A 99 -6.32 -4.12 -10.08
N GLU A 100 -6.90 -4.58 -11.21
CA GLU A 100 -8.08 -5.43 -11.20
C GLU A 100 -7.71 -6.79 -10.63
N LYS A 101 -8.45 -7.25 -9.61
CA LYS A 101 -8.21 -8.58 -9.04
C LYS A 101 -8.52 -9.65 -10.09
N GLY A 102 -7.64 -10.65 -10.17
CA GLY A 102 -7.74 -11.74 -11.15
C GLY A 102 -9.07 -12.50 -11.12
N ARG A 103 -9.36 -13.17 -12.25
CA ARG A 103 -10.59 -13.94 -12.52
C ARG A 103 -10.98 -14.84 -11.34
N GLY A 104 -12.10 -14.54 -10.68
CA GLY A 104 -12.70 -15.36 -9.61
C GLY A 104 -13.24 -14.56 -8.42
N GLN A 105 -12.78 -13.32 -8.22
CA GLN A 105 -13.40 -12.37 -7.30
C GLN A 105 -14.03 -11.25 -8.12
N GLN A 106 -15.30 -10.92 -7.86
CA GLN A 106 -15.87 -9.69 -8.43
C GLN A 106 -15.03 -8.51 -7.94
N SER A 107 -14.51 -7.72 -8.88
CA SER A 107 -13.85 -6.47 -8.54
C SER A 107 -14.85 -5.61 -7.75
N ARG A 108 -14.39 -5.02 -6.63
CA ARG A 108 -15.23 -4.13 -5.81
C ARG A 108 -15.49 -2.78 -6.48
N TRP A 109 -14.86 -2.53 -7.61
CA TRP A 109 -14.90 -1.31 -8.38
C TRP A 109 -14.82 -1.63 -9.88
N SER A 110 -15.43 -0.79 -10.70
CA SER A 110 -15.35 -0.81 -12.15
C SER A 110 -14.52 0.37 -12.67
N PHE A 111 -14.06 0.30 -13.92
CA PHE A 111 -13.39 1.45 -14.55
C PHE A 111 -14.28 2.69 -14.56
N ASP A 112 -15.60 2.53 -14.73
CA ASP A 112 -16.54 3.64 -14.70
C ASP A 112 -16.57 4.30 -13.32
N ASP A 113 -16.54 3.54 -12.22
CA ASP A 113 -16.45 4.10 -10.87
C ASP A 113 -15.16 4.93 -10.71
N MET A 114 -14.02 4.40 -11.19
CA MET A 114 -12.74 5.12 -11.14
C MET A 114 -12.74 6.37 -12.01
N TYR A 115 -13.36 6.33 -13.18
CA TYR A 115 -13.46 7.46 -14.09
C TYR A 115 -14.45 8.52 -13.61
N GLN A 116 -15.47 8.14 -12.84
CA GLN A 116 -16.33 9.08 -12.14
C GLN A 116 -15.56 9.77 -11.01
N MET A 117 -14.78 9.04 -10.23
CA MET A 117 -13.95 9.60 -9.15
C MET A 117 -12.81 10.48 -9.68
N PHE A 118 -12.20 10.10 -10.81
CA PHE A 118 -11.06 10.79 -11.41
C PHE A 118 -11.29 11.08 -12.91
N PRO A 119 -12.11 12.08 -13.27
CA PRO A 119 -12.45 12.37 -14.66
C PRO A 119 -11.24 12.63 -15.57
N ARG A 120 -10.17 13.20 -15.02
CA ARG A 120 -8.91 13.43 -15.75
C ARG A 120 -8.24 12.15 -16.23
N LEU A 121 -8.40 11.03 -15.51
CA LEU A 121 -7.92 9.73 -15.95
C LEU A 121 -8.71 9.21 -17.15
N LYS A 122 -10.01 9.53 -17.25
CA LYS A 122 -10.86 9.16 -18.39
C LYS A 122 -10.45 9.91 -19.65
N GLU A 123 -10.28 11.22 -19.54
CA GLU A 123 -9.84 12.10 -20.65
C GLU A 123 -8.51 11.62 -21.27
N ARG A 124 -7.65 10.99 -20.46
CA ARG A 124 -6.31 10.54 -20.84
C ARG A 124 -6.11 9.03 -20.73
N GLN A 125 -7.19 8.25 -20.80
CA GLN A 125 -7.14 6.80 -20.55
C GLN A 125 -6.22 6.05 -21.52
N HIS A 126 -6.06 6.56 -22.74
CA HIS A 126 -5.19 6.00 -23.79
C HIS A 126 -3.81 6.66 -23.86
N THR A 127 -3.53 7.63 -22.99
CA THR A 127 -2.22 8.27 -22.90
C THR A 127 -1.28 7.40 -22.07
N GLU A 128 -0.01 7.32 -22.46
CA GLU A 128 1.04 6.70 -21.66
C GLU A 128 1.13 7.35 -20.27
N ALA A 129 1.17 6.54 -19.22
CA ALA A 129 1.10 7.05 -17.86
C ALA A 129 2.35 7.87 -17.48
N GLY A 130 3.48 7.65 -18.16
CA GLY A 130 4.73 8.37 -17.94
C GLY A 130 4.67 9.88 -18.27
N VAL A 131 3.80 10.31 -19.19
CA VAL A 131 3.66 11.73 -19.58
C VAL A 131 2.60 12.49 -18.77
N MET A 132 1.94 11.80 -17.83
CA MET A 132 0.96 12.42 -16.93
C MET A 132 1.66 13.20 -15.82
N SER A 133 1.02 14.27 -15.34
CA SER A 133 1.44 15.00 -14.13
C SER A 133 1.40 14.10 -12.89
N GLY A 134 2.04 14.53 -11.80
CA GLY A 134 2.04 13.80 -10.53
C GLY A 134 0.70 13.78 -9.79
N GLY A 135 -0.21 14.69 -10.16
CA GLY A 135 -1.60 14.74 -9.68
C GLY A 135 -2.58 14.74 -10.85
#